data_AF-A0A552Q0P7-F1
#
_entry.id   AF-A0A552Q0P7-F1
#
_cell.length_a   1.000
_cell.length_b   1.000
_cell.length_c   1.000
_cell.angle_alpha   90.00
_cell.angle_beta   90.00
_cell.angle_gamma   90.00
#
_symmetry.space_group_name_H-M   'P 1'
#
loop_
_entity.id
_entity.type
_entity.pdbx_description
1 polymer ?
#
loop_
_entity_poly.entity_id
_entity_poly.type
_entity_poly.pdbx_seq_one_letter_code
_entity_poly.pdbx_strand_id
1 'polypeptide(L)'
;MKKQIMSFLRLLLGFGPWLAFLFIAHGSLFRLKLALIIALVLSIIMGVTRLHRGVTLWVGLFFFSSASLAVIVFNNMWVVKHIGLGASGLLAISAWLSIIFGKPFTIEYAKQEVDPSLWNNPTFIKINMIISSAWGLTFTINAILAWGKMEKLILPELGYEIISYFLLITTSVFTSWYPDHVRKKIRNTPHR
;
A
#
# COMPACT_ATOMS: atom_id res chain seq x y z
N MET A 1 20.66 7.33 8.45
CA MET A 1 19.37 7.37 9.17
C MET A 1 18.43 8.45 8.67
N LYS A 2 18.74 9.76 8.74
CA LYS A 2 17.79 10.84 8.32
C LYS A 2 17.24 10.67 6.89
N LYS A 3 18.07 10.29 5.91
CA LYS A 3 17.65 10.09 4.51
C LYS A 3 16.68 8.91 4.33
N GLN A 4 16.92 7.79 5.01
CA GLN A 4 16.04 6.60 4.97
C GLN A 4 14.70 6.88 5.64
N ILE A 5 14.69 7.57 6.80
CA ILE A 5 13.46 7.96 7.50
C ILE A 5 12.61 8.89 6.61
N MET A 6 13.25 9.84 5.92
CA MET A 6 12.53 10.78 5.06
C MET A 6 11.94 10.10 3.81
N SER A 7 12.65 9.12 3.26
CA SER A 7 12.18 8.29 2.14
C SER A 7 10.99 7.40 2.54
N PHE A 8 11.12 6.75 3.70
CA PHE A 8 10.05 5.98 4.32
C PHE A 8 8.79 6.83 4.58
N LEU A 9 8.94 8.03 5.14
CA LEU A 9 7.82 8.94 5.40
C LEU A 9 7.11 9.39 4.12
N ARG A 10 7.86 9.63 3.03
CA ARG A 10 7.26 9.98 1.73
C ARG A 10 6.49 8.81 1.11
N LEU A 11 7.01 7.59 1.26
CA LEU A 11 6.28 6.40 0.84
C LEU A 11 5.00 6.22 1.65
N LEU A 12 5.07 6.36 2.98
CA LEU A 12 3.88 6.29 3.85
C LEU A 12 2.86 7.38 3.51
N LEU A 13 3.29 8.61 3.24
CA LEU A 13 2.42 9.68 2.76
C LEU A 13 1.72 9.30 1.45
N GLY A 14 2.44 8.61 0.55
CA GLY A 14 1.89 8.05 -0.68
C GLY A 14 0.78 7.01 -0.47
N PHE A 15 0.76 6.35 0.68
CA PHE A 15 -0.28 5.42 1.13
C PHE A 15 -1.25 6.05 2.14
N GLY A 16 -1.19 7.37 2.36
CA GLY A 16 -1.93 8.09 3.39
C GLY A 16 -3.42 7.70 3.51
N PRO A 17 -4.20 7.70 2.43
CA PRO A 17 -5.62 7.31 2.46
C PRO A 17 -5.84 5.88 2.95
N TRP A 18 -5.00 4.94 2.49
CA TRP A 18 -5.08 3.53 2.85
C TRP A 18 -4.68 3.30 4.30
N LEU A 19 -3.66 4.00 4.79
CA LEU A 19 -3.25 3.95 6.19
C LEU A 19 -4.31 4.56 7.11
N ALA A 20 -4.86 5.73 6.75
CA ALA A 20 -5.95 6.36 7.49
C ALA A 20 -7.16 5.43 7.56
N PHE A 21 -7.52 4.80 6.43
CA PHE A 21 -8.58 3.80 6.41
C PHE A 21 -8.26 2.62 7.34
N LEU A 22 -7.07 2.04 7.24
CA LEU A 22 -6.65 0.89 8.04
C LEU A 22 -6.73 1.15 9.55
N PHE A 23 -6.25 2.32 10.01
CA PHE A 23 -6.23 2.66 11.44
C PHE A 23 -7.56 3.13 11.99
N ILE A 24 -8.44 3.72 11.17
CA ILE A 24 -9.70 4.30 11.64
C ILE A 24 -10.86 3.30 11.48
N ALA A 25 -10.83 2.42 10.48
CA ALA A 25 -11.93 1.52 10.12
C ALA A 25 -12.08 0.28 11.04
N HIS A 26 -12.07 0.47 12.36
CA HIS A 26 -12.17 -0.61 13.34
C HIS A 26 -13.32 -0.45 14.35
N GLY A 27 -13.91 -1.57 14.76
CA GLY A 27 -14.83 -1.69 15.90
C GLY A 27 -16.25 -1.12 15.74
N SER A 28 -16.50 -0.15 14.86
CA SER A 28 -17.83 0.47 14.72
C SER A 28 -18.13 0.93 13.29
N LEU A 29 -19.40 0.81 12.89
CA LEU A 29 -19.94 1.38 11.65
C LEU A 29 -19.70 2.88 11.53
N PHE A 30 -19.78 3.62 12.64
CA PHE A 30 -19.51 5.05 12.65
C PHE A 30 -18.05 5.34 12.28
N ARG A 31 -17.12 4.61 12.89
CA ARG A 31 -15.69 4.72 12.61
C ARG A 31 -15.36 4.31 11.18
N LEU A 32 -16.02 3.28 10.66
CA LEU A 32 -15.90 2.88 9.25
C LEU A 32 -16.35 3.99 8.29
N LYS A 33 -17.52 4.58 8.51
CA LYS A 33 -18.03 5.70 7.69
C LYS A 33 -17.08 6.89 7.75
N LEU A 34 -16.59 7.23 8.95
CA LEU A 34 -15.61 8.29 9.14
C LEU A 34 -14.30 8.01 8.41
N ALA A 35 -13.78 6.78 8.51
CA ALA A 35 -12.57 6.33 7.81
C ALA A 35 -12.71 6.46 6.29
N LEU A 36 -13.85 6.06 5.73
CA LEU A 36 -14.14 6.18 4.30
C LEU A 36 -14.16 7.64 3.83
N ILE A 37 -14.81 8.53 4.58
CA ILE A 37 -14.85 9.96 4.27
C ILE A 37 -13.44 10.55 4.32
N ILE A 38 -12.68 10.29 5.40
CA ILE A 38 -11.32 10.80 5.55
C ILE A 38 -10.42 10.29 4.42
N ALA A 39 -10.46 8.99 4.13
CA ALA A 39 -9.66 8.40 3.07
C ALA A 39 -10.04 8.93 1.68
N LEU A 40 -11.32 9.16 1.41
CA LEU A 40 -11.78 9.76 0.16
C LEU A 40 -11.29 11.20 0.01
N VAL A 41 -11.44 12.02 1.07
CA VAL A 41 -10.97 13.41 1.10
C VAL A 41 -9.45 13.48 0.89
N LEU A 42 -8.68 12.64 1.60
CA LEU A 42 -7.23 12.56 1.41
C LEU A 42 -6.87 12.16 -0.02
N SER A 43 -7.58 11.19 -0.61
CA SER A 43 -7.36 10.76 -1.99
C SER A 43 -7.62 11.88 -2.99
N ILE A 44 -8.68 12.67 -2.80
CA ILE A 44 -9.01 13.83 -3.63
C ILE A 44 -7.95 14.92 -3.49
N ILE A 45 -7.56 15.27 -2.25
CA ILE A 45 -6.52 16.28 -1.99
C ILE A 45 -5.21 15.87 -2.66
N MET A 46 -4.78 14.62 -2.52
CA MET A 46 -3.56 14.12 -3.15
C MET A 46 -3.63 14.15 -4.68
N GLY A 47 -4.82 13.92 -5.26
CA GLY A 47 -5.05 14.01 -6.70
C GLY A 47 -4.99 15.44 -7.22
N VAL A 48 -5.70 16.37 -6.55
CA VAL A 48 -5.80 17.78 -6.93
C VAL A 48 -4.46 18.51 -6.78
N THR A 49 -3.74 18.25 -5.69
CA THR A 49 -2.40 18.83 -5.44
C THR A 49 -1.33 18.27 -6.38
N ARG A 50 -1.68 17.30 -7.25
CA ARG A 50 -0.75 16.56 -8.12
C ARG A 50 0.44 15.96 -7.35
N LEU A 51 0.29 15.79 -6.04
CA LEU A 51 1.34 15.28 -5.16
C LEU A 51 1.70 13.83 -5.54
N HIS A 52 0.74 13.11 -6.11
CA HIS A 52 0.91 11.74 -6.62
C HIS A 52 0.20 11.54 -7.96
N ARG A 53 0.84 10.80 -8.88
CA ARG A 53 0.28 10.42 -10.19
C ARG A 53 0.17 8.90 -10.40
N GLY A 54 0.40 8.12 -9.34
CA GLY A 54 0.52 6.68 -9.43
C GLY A 54 -0.79 5.92 -9.48
N VAL A 55 -0.69 4.68 -9.98
CA VAL A 55 -1.77 3.70 -10.04
C VAL A 55 -2.48 3.58 -8.68
N THR A 56 -1.73 3.61 -7.57
CA THR A 56 -2.28 3.55 -6.20
C THR A 56 -3.28 4.66 -5.89
N LEU A 57 -3.11 5.86 -6.45
CA LEU A 57 -4.03 6.98 -6.24
C LEU A 57 -5.36 6.75 -6.97
N TRP A 58 -5.30 6.31 -8.23
CA TRP A 58 -6.50 6.00 -9.01
C TRP A 58 -7.27 4.81 -8.42
N VAL A 59 -6.55 3.77 -8.01
CA VAL A 59 -7.11 2.62 -7.31
C VAL A 59 -7.76 3.04 -5.99
N GLY A 60 -7.10 3.91 -5.22
CA GLY A 60 -7.65 4.49 -3.99
C GLY A 60 -8.92 5.29 -4.24
N LEU A 61 -8.89 6.26 -5.17
CA LEU A 61 -10.05 7.06 -5.52
C LEU A 61 -11.24 6.20 -5.95
N PHE A 62 -11.01 5.21 -6.82
CA PHE A 62 -12.04 4.28 -7.23
C PHE A 62 -12.61 3.50 -6.06
N PHE A 63 -11.75 2.92 -5.21
CA PHE A 63 -12.17 2.14 -4.06
C PHE A 63 -12.95 2.98 -3.05
N PHE A 64 -12.40 4.10 -2.59
CA PHE A 64 -13.02 4.92 -1.55
C PHE A 64 -14.30 5.61 -2.05
N SER A 65 -14.39 5.97 -3.33
CA SER A 65 -15.63 6.52 -3.90
C SER A 65 -16.73 5.47 -3.94
N SER A 66 -16.42 4.28 -4.49
CA SER A 66 -17.37 3.17 -4.61
C SER A 66 -17.82 2.65 -3.24
N ALA A 67 -16.87 2.50 -2.32
CA ALA A 67 -17.13 2.06 -0.96
C ALA A 67 -17.94 3.08 -0.16
N SER A 68 -17.61 4.38 -0.28
CA SER A 68 -18.40 5.45 0.36
C SER A 68 -19.83 5.45 -0.15
N LEU A 69 -20.03 5.33 -1.46
CA LEU A 69 -21.36 5.26 -2.06
C LEU A 69 -22.14 4.04 -1.51
N ALA A 70 -21.54 2.85 -1.52
CA ALA A 70 -22.19 1.63 -1.05
C ALA A 70 -22.51 1.65 0.46
N VAL A 71 -21.61 2.16 1.30
CA VAL A 71 -21.74 2.08 2.77
C VAL A 71 -22.51 3.27 3.35
N ILE A 72 -22.32 4.48 2.80
CA ILE A 72 -22.93 5.70 3.34
C ILE A 72 -24.31 5.94 2.73
N VAL A 73 -24.44 5.79 1.40
CA VAL A 73 -25.70 6.07 0.70
C VAL A 73 -26.63 4.86 0.73
N PHE A 74 -26.11 3.69 0.37
CA PHE A 74 -26.94 2.47 0.30
C PHE A 74 -26.99 1.64 1.60
N ASN A 75 -26.25 2.02 2.65
CA ASN A 75 -26.13 1.25 3.91
C ASN A 75 -25.91 -0.26 3.68
N ASN A 76 -25.13 -0.62 2.65
CA ASN A 76 -24.96 -2.01 2.27
C ASN A 76 -24.05 -2.75 3.26
N MET A 77 -24.68 -3.55 4.13
CA MET A 77 -23.98 -4.34 5.15
C MET A 77 -23.08 -5.44 4.59
N TRP A 78 -23.35 -5.93 3.38
CA TRP A 78 -22.46 -6.87 2.70
C TRP A 78 -21.12 -6.22 2.40
N VAL A 79 -21.13 -4.97 1.90
CA VAL A 79 -19.89 -4.22 1.65
C VAL A 79 -19.16 -3.93 2.95
N VAL A 80 -19.86 -3.53 4.01
CA VAL A 80 -19.25 -3.33 5.33
C VAL A 80 -18.49 -4.58 5.78
N LYS A 81 -19.10 -5.77 5.66
CA LYS A 81 -18.48 -7.03 6.07
C LYS A 81 -17.24 -7.38 5.23
N HIS A 82 -17.26 -7.09 3.94
CA HIS A 82 -16.18 -7.47 3.00
C HIS A 82 -15.16 -6.36 2.74
N ILE A 83 -15.29 -5.19 3.38
CA ILE A 83 -14.51 -4.01 3.01
C ILE A 83 -13.00 -4.19 3.20
N GLY A 84 -12.59 -4.89 4.26
CA GLY A 84 -11.17 -5.17 4.52
C GLY A 84 -10.57 -6.12 3.49
N LEU A 85 -11.35 -7.13 3.07
CA LEU A 85 -10.99 -8.04 1.99
C LEU A 85 -10.92 -7.31 0.66
N GLY A 86 -11.91 -6.46 0.36
CA GLY A 86 -11.95 -5.65 -0.85
C GLY A 86 -10.77 -4.68 -0.94
N ALA A 87 -10.43 -4.00 0.17
CA ALA A 87 -9.29 -3.08 0.24
C ALA A 87 -7.96 -3.80 -0.03
N SER A 88 -7.69 -4.87 0.73
CA SER A 88 -6.44 -5.61 0.64
C SER A 88 -6.33 -6.37 -0.68
N GLY A 89 -7.44 -6.95 -1.15
CA GLY A 89 -7.53 -7.67 -2.42
C GLY A 89 -7.31 -6.75 -3.61
N LEU A 90 -7.92 -5.56 -3.63
CA LEU A 90 -7.71 -4.60 -4.70
C LEU A 90 -6.26 -4.08 -4.72
N LEU A 91 -5.67 -3.80 -3.56
CA LEU A 91 -4.25 -3.45 -3.46
C LEU A 91 -3.35 -4.58 -3.99
N ALA A 92 -3.62 -5.83 -3.60
CA ALA A 92 -2.88 -7.00 -4.09
C ALA A 92 -2.98 -7.13 -5.62
N ILE A 93 -4.20 -7.07 -6.17
CA ILE A 93 -4.43 -7.12 -7.63
C ILE A 93 -3.67 -6.00 -8.32
N SER A 94 -3.76 -4.77 -7.81
CA SER A 94 -3.05 -3.63 -8.41
C SER A 94 -1.53 -3.80 -8.38
N ALA A 95 -0.98 -4.33 -7.30
CA ALA A 95 0.45 -4.60 -7.17
C ALA A 95 0.89 -5.67 -8.17
N TRP A 96 0.18 -6.79 -8.25
CA TRP A 96 0.48 -7.88 -9.19
C TRP A 96 0.33 -7.46 -10.65
N LEU A 97 -0.74 -6.73 -11.00
CA LEU A 97 -0.91 -6.17 -12.34
C LEU A 97 0.23 -5.22 -12.71
N SER A 98 0.67 -4.37 -11.78
CA SER A 98 1.79 -3.46 -12.02
C SER A 98 3.08 -4.20 -12.40
N ILE A 99 3.33 -5.36 -11.77
CA ILE A 99 4.47 -6.24 -12.04
C ILE A 99 4.31 -6.91 -13.42
N ILE A 100 3.12 -7.45 -13.72
CA ILE A 100 2.82 -8.11 -15.00
C ILE A 100 2.98 -7.16 -16.18
N PHE A 101 2.54 -5.90 -16.03
CA PHE A 101 2.71 -4.86 -17.06
C PHE A 101 4.13 -4.26 -17.09
N GLY A 102 5.07 -4.76 -16.28
CA GLY A 102 6.47 -4.32 -16.25
C GLY A 102 6.67 -2.91 -15.69
N LYS A 103 5.66 -2.32 -15.05
CA LYS A 103 5.69 -0.99 -14.43
C LYS A 103 5.34 -1.12 -12.95
N PRO A 104 6.28 -1.60 -12.11
CA PRO A 104 6.03 -1.83 -10.69
C PRO A 104 5.51 -0.55 -10.03
N PHE A 105 4.42 -0.63 -9.28
CA PHE A 105 3.75 0.57 -8.75
C PHE A 105 4.67 1.42 -7.85
N THR A 106 5.69 0.81 -7.25
CA THR A 106 6.67 1.52 -6.40
C THR A 106 7.61 2.43 -7.20
N ILE A 107 7.73 2.23 -8.52
CA ILE A 107 8.68 2.96 -9.36
C ILE A 107 8.40 4.46 -9.39
N GLU A 108 7.13 4.85 -9.34
CA GLU A 108 6.73 6.25 -9.36
C GLU A 108 7.15 6.99 -8.10
N TYR A 109 7.12 6.31 -6.95
CA TYR A 109 7.61 6.83 -5.69
C TYR A 109 9.14 6.91 -5.71
N ALA A 110 9.81 5.85 -6.18
CA ALA A 110 11.26 5.82 -6.25
C ALA A 110 11.86 6.88 -7.20
N LYS A 111 11.16 7.24 -8.29
CA LYS A 111 11.58 8.30 -9.22
C LYS A 111 11.65 9.69 -8.58
N GLN A 112 10.92 9.94 -7.49
CA GLN A 112 10.98 11.23 -6.78
C GLN A 112 12.28 11.39 -5.96
N GLU A 113 13.02 10.31 -5.74
CA GLU A 113 14.21 10.29 -4.86
C GLU A 113 15.50 9.95 -5.60
N VAL A 114 15.38 9.50 -6.85
CA VAL A 114 16.47 9.04 -7.70
C VAL A 114 16.59 9.96 -8.91
N ASP A 115 17.84 10.28 -9.25
CA ASP A 115 18.18 11.10 -10.41
C ASP A 115 17.51 10.56 -11.70
N PRO A 116 16.92 11.42 -12.55
CA PRO A 116 16.31 11.03 -13.81
C PRO A 116 17.18 10.18 -14.74
N SER A 117 18.51 10.39 -14.72
CA SER A 117 19.48 9.60 -15.50
C SER A 117 19.47 8.12 -15.14
N LEU A 118 19.07 7.77 -13.91
CA LEU A 118 19.04 6.39 -13.41
C LEU A 118 17.67 5.73 -13.56
N TRP A 119 16.64 6.44 -14.04
CA TRP A 119 15.27 5.91 -14.12
C TRP A 119 15.13 4.70 -15.04
N ASN A 120 15.96 4.62 -16.08
CA ASN A 120 15.97 3.51 -17.04
C ASN A 120 17.04 2.45 -16.71
N ASN A 121 17.74 2.59 -15.58
CA ASN A 121 18.76 1.63 -15.18
C ASN A 121 18.10 0.27 -14.86
N PRO A 122 18.57 -0.85 -15.46
CA PRO A 122 18.00 -2.18 -15.19
C PRO A 122 18.01 -2.56 -13.71
N THR A 123 19.02 -2.13 -12.95
CA THR A 123 19.10 -2.34 -11.51
C THR A 123 18.02 -1.58 -10.75
N PHE A 124 17.73 -0.33 -11.15
CA PHE A 124 16.67 0.47 -10.54
C PHE A 124 15.29 -0.17 -10.76
N ILE A 125 15.03 -0.66 -11.97
CA ILE A 125 13.79 -1.37 -12.30
C ILE A 125 13.68 -2.67 -11.50
N LYS A 126 14.75 -3.49 -11.45
CA LYS A 126 14.79 -4.75 -10.68
C LYS A 126 14.51 -4.54 -9.18
N ILE A 127 15.11 -3.50 -8.57
CA ILE A 127 14.85 -3.17 -7.16
C ILE A 127 13.36 -2.88 -6.94
N ASN A 128 12.75 -2.06 -7.80
CA ASN A 128 11.33 -1.73 -7.69
C ASN A 128 10.41 -2.93 -7.95
N MET A 129 10.79 -3.83 -8.86
CA MET A 129 10.06 -5.09 -9.08
C MET A 129 10.04 -5.93 -7.80
N ILE A 130 11.19 -6.12 -7.13
CA ILE A 130 11.28 -6.92 -5.91
C ILE A 130 10.48 -6.29 -4.76
N ILE A 131 10.58 -4.98 -4.60
CA ILE A 131 9.83 -4.25 -3.58
C ILE A 131 8.32 -4.33 -3.86
N SER A 132 7.89 -4.14 -5.12
CA SER A 132 6.49 -4.27 -5.51
C SER A 132 5.97 -5.69 -5.29
N SER A 133 6.78 -6.73 -5.54
CA SER A 133 6.43 -8.12 -5.22
C SER A 133 6.25 -8.34 -3.73
N ALA A 134 7.14 -7.79 -2.90
CA ALA A 134 7.00 -7.88 -1.44
C ALA A 134 5.69 -7.26 -0.96
N TRP A 135 5.34 -6.08 -1.48
CA TRP A 135 4.03 -5.46 -1.24
C TRP A 135 2.86 -6.30 -1.74
N GLY A 136 2.96 -6.85 -2.95
CA GLY A 136 1.96 -7.76 -3.52
C GLY A 136 1.71 -8.97 -2.63
N LEU A 137 2.76 -9.61 -2.10
CA LEU A 137 2.65 -10.69 -1.12
C LEU A 137 1.96 -10.21 0.16
N THR A 138 2.42 -9.10 0.73
CA THR A 138 1.84 -8.55 1.97
C THR A 138 0.35 -8.25 1.82
N PHE A 139 -0.07 -7.63 0.72
CA PHE A 139 -1.48 -7.36 0.46
C PHE A 139 -2.28 -8.64 0.23
N THR A 140 -1.69 -9.65 -0.42
CA THR A 140 -2.32 -10.96 -0.62
C THR A 140 -2.55 -11.66 0.73
N ILE A 141 -1.55 -11.69 1.60
CA ILE A 141 -1.67 -12.26 2.94
C ILE A 141 -2.69 -11.46 3.76
N ASN A 142 -2.68 -10.12 3.68
CA ASN A 142 -3.66 -9.28 4.34
C ASN A 142 -5.09 -9.54 3.85
N ALA A 143 -5.30 -9.82 2.57
CA ALA A 143 -6.60 -10.22 2.04
C ALA A 143 -7.05 -11.55 2.65
N ILE A 144 -6.16 -12.53 2.75
CA ILE A 144 -6.44 -13.82 3.40
C ILE A 144 -6.75 -13.64 4.89
N LEU A 145 -6.00 -12.79 5.60
CA LEU A 145 -6.24 -12.47 7.00
C LEU A 145 -7.58 -11.75 7.20
N ALA A 146 -7.93 -10.81 6.32
CA ALA A 146 -9.22 -10.11 6.36
C ALA A 146 -10.38 -11.07 6.11
N TRP A 147 -10.23 -12.02 5.18
CA TRP A 147 -11.19 -13.09 4.97
C TRP A 147 -11.28 -14.01 6.20
N GLY A 148 -10.15 -14.42 6.79
CA GLY A 148 -10.14 -15.24 8.00
C GLY A 148 -10.78 -14.56 9.21
N LYS A 149 -10.54 -13.26 9.38
CA LYS A 149 -11.19 -12.41 10.38
C LYS A 149 -12.71 -12.40 10.18
N MET A 150 -13.17 -12.30 8.94
CA MET A 150 -14.58 -12.29 8.57
C MET A 150 -15.28 -13.62 8.87
N GLU A 151 -14.63 -14.76 8.61
CA GLU A 151 -15.14 -16.10 8.91
C GLU A 151 -14.99 -16.49 10.39
N LYS A 152 -14.46 -15.60 11.24
CA LYS A 152 -14.18 -15.85 12.66
C LYS A 152 -13.42 -17.16 12.89
N LEU A 153 -12.34 -17.32 12.12
CA LEU A 153 -11.44 -18.46 12.20
C LEU A 153 -10.62 -18.45 13.51
N ILE A 154 -9.59 -19.28 13.55
CA ILE A 154 -8.83 -19.74 14.72
C ILE A 154 -8.28 -18.61 15.64
N LEU A 155 -7.99 -17.43 15.10
CA LEU A 155 -7.33 -16.36 15.87
C LEU A 155 -8.33 -15.38 16.49
N PRO A 156 -8.02 -14.79 17.66
CA PRO A 156 -8.76 -13.64 18.17
C PRO A 156 -8.65 -12.45 17.21
N GLU A 157 -9.61 -11.52 17.26
CA GLU A 157 -9.68 -10.38 16.35
C GLU A 157 -8.37 -9.56 16.30
N LEU A 158 -7.78 -9.32 17.46
CA LEU A 158 -6.50 -8.64 17.61
C LEU A 158 -5.33 -9.41 16.97
N GLY A 159 -5.39 -10.74 16.93
CA GLY A 159 -4.35 -11.57 16.31
C GLY A 159 -4.24 -11.31 14.81
N TYR A 160 -5.37 -11.20 14.11
CA TYR A 160 -5.39 -10.85 12.68
C TYR A 160 -4.82 -9.45 12.44
N GLU A 161 -5.16 -8.48 13.27
CA GLU A 161 -4.68 -7.10 13.15
C GLU A 161 -3.18 -6.98 13.43
N ILE A 162 -2.69 -7.64 14.48
CA ILE A 162 -1.27 -7.64 14.82
C ILE A 162 -0.43 -8.23 13.69
N ILE A 163 -0.84 -9.39 13.14
CA ILE A 163 -0.13 -10.01 12.01
C ILE A 163 -0.17 -9.08 10.79
N SER A 164 -1.33 -8.48 10.50
CA SER A 164 -1.50 -7.54 9.39
C SER A 164 -0.54 -6.34 9.49
N TYR A 165 -0.52 -5.69 10.65
CA TYR A 165 0.34 -4.54 10.91
C TYR A 165 1.82 -4.92 10.92
N PHE A 166 2.16 -6.07 11.49
CA PHE A 166 3.53 -6.58 11.48
C PHE A 166 4.05 -6.80 10.05
N LEU A 167 3.23 -7.37 9.16
CA LEU A 167 3.58 -7.56 7.76
C LEU A 167 3.77 -6.22 7.04
N LEU A 168 2.87 -5.26 7.24
CA LEU A 168 2.97 -3.93 6.64
C LEU A 168 4.23 -3.19 7.11
N ILE A 169 4.53 -3.22 8.40
CA ILE A 169 5.72 -2.60 8.98
C ILE A 169 6.97 -3.27 8.41
N THR A 170 7.03 -4.60 8.41
CA THR A 170 8.18 -5.37 7.90
C THR A 170 8.46 -5.04 6.43
N THR A 171 7.42 -5.04 5.58
CA THR A 171 7.55 -4.71 4.16
C THR A 171 7.93 -3.25 3.93
N SER A 172 7.43 -2.34 4.76
CA SER A 172 7.81 -0.93 4.69
C SER A 172 9.27 -0.70 5.09
N VAL A 173 9.75 -1.38 6.14
CA VAL A 173 11.18 -1.37 6.54
C VAL A 173 12.04 -1.95 5.42
N PHE A 174 11.64 -3.10 4.87
CA PHE A 174 12.31 -3.74 3.74
C PHE A 174 12.43 -2.78 2.54
N THR A 175 11.36 -2.05 2.22
CA THR A 175 11.35 -1.06 1.13
C THR A 175 12.41 0.04 1.31
N SER A 176 12.61 0.51 2.56
CA SER A 176 13.60 1.54 2.85
C SER A 176 15.04 1.02 2.89
N TRP A 177 15.24 -0.24 3.31
CA TRP A 177 16.55 -0.83 3.54
C TRP A 177 17.14 -1.50 2.28
N TYR A 178 16.31 -2.17 1.50
CA TYR A 178 16.74 -3.02 0.39
C TYR A 178 17.53 -2.27 -0.71
N PRO A 179 17.11 -1.07 -1.17
CA PRO A 179 17.88 -0.33 -2.18
C PRO A 179 19.29 0.01 -1.72
N ASP A 180 19.47 0.40 -0.46
CA ASP A 180 20.77 0.75 0.11
C ASP A 180 21.67 -0.47 0.25
N HIS A 181 21.10 -1.61 0.63
CA HIS A 181 21.83 -2.88 0.69
C HIS A 181 22.39 -3.28 -0.69
N VAL A 182 21.56 -3.20 -1.74
CA VAL A 182 21.98 -3.51 -3.11
C VAL A 182 23.06 -2.53 -3.60
N ARG A 183 22.91 -1.22 -3.34
CA ARG A 183 23.93 -0.22 -3.72
C ARG A 183 25.27 -0.48 -3.05
N LYS A 184 25.29 -0.82 -1.76
CA LYS A 184 26.52 -1.17 -1.04
C LYS A 184 27.18 -2.42 -1.63
N LYS A 185 26.39 -3.44 -1.95
CA LYS A 185 26.90 -4.67 -2.57
C LYS A 185 27.57 -4.40 -3.92
N ILE A 186 26.93 -3.60 -4.79
CA ILE A 186 27.49 -3.23 -6.10
C ILE A 186 28.80 -2.46 -5.94
N ARG A 187 28.84 -1.47 -5.03
CA ARG A 187 30.07 -0.67 -4.78
C ARG A 187 31.24 -1.50 -4.25
N ASN A 188 30.95 -2.54 -3.46
CA ASN A 188 31.96 -3.38 -2.82
C ASN A 188 32.39 -4.59 -3.67
N THR A 189 31.82 -4.77 -4.86
CA THR A 189 32.25 -5.81 -5.80
C THR A 189 33.26 -5.16 -6.75
N PRO A 190 34.59 -5.39 -6.61
CA PRO A 190 35.56 -4.85 -7.55
C PRO A 190 35.25 -5.44 -8.93
N HIS A 191 35.21 -4.61 -9.95
CA HIS A 191 35.14 -5.04 -11.34
C HIS A 191 36.25 -6.08 -11.60
N ARG A 192 35.86 -7.34 -11.76
CA ARG A 192 36.68 -8.39 -12.37
C ARG A 192 36.43 -8.37 -13.87
#